data_AF-A0A7W0UQ48-F1
#
_entry.id   AF-A0A7W0UQ48-F1
#
_cell.length_a   1.000
_cell.length_b   1.000
_cell.length_c   1.000
_cell.angle_alpha   90.00
_cell.angle_beta   90.00
_cell.angle_gamma   90.00
#
_symmetry.space_group_name_H-M   'P 1'
#
loop_
_entity.id
_entity.type
_entity.pdbx_description
1 polymer ?
#
loop_
_entity_poly.entity_id
_entity_poly.type
_entity_poly.pdbx_seq_one_letter_code
_entity_poly.pdbx_strand_id
1 'polypeptide(L)'
;MTSHALPLRVAGRERVLVQPVLDGLFLATVLTVTFHKLQWELAGSLTLSDVLTAGFLVLFAWIRLERGDARLTRTAIIALLFFLAFALVYLAGFYNLDTGQALAQWAKGMIKFVLHFGFLVAGVALLARRSTRFYWLALAAFCGGIALNALYGVVQLSLAELTGANLDAVLIEPITSRQTGINVFGAVGGTQEVFRPNELTGDPNHLGIELVIPLLVLTPLYLRLERGHRLRTPLAALLVF
;
A
#
# COMPACT_ATOMS: atom_id res chain seq x y z
N MET A 1 -32.75 47.30 23.54
CA MET A 1 -32.59 46.11 22.67
C MET A 1 -31.13 46.03 22.23
N THR A 2 -30.29 45.34 22.98
CA THR A 2 -28.86 45.19 22.68
C THR A 2 -28.65 43.87 21.95
N SER A 3 -28.20 43.96 20.69
CA SER A 3 -27.81 42.80 19.90
C SER A 3 -26.62 42.11 20.56
N HIS A 4 -26.82 40.94 21.13
CA HIS A 4 -25.71 40.06 21.47
C HIS A 4 -25.14 39.52 20.16
N ALA A 5 -24.02 40.10 19.72
CA ALA A 5 -23.20 39.52 18.67
C ALA A 5 -22.75 38.13 19.14
N LEU A 6 -23.26 37.09 18.48
CA LEU A 6 -22.76 35.73 18.66
C LEU A 6 -21.26 35.72 18.30
N PRO A 7 -20.38 35.21 19.15
CA PRO A 7 -18.97 35.09 18.81
C PRO A 7 -18.86 34.20 17.57
N LEU A 8 -18.35 34.77 16.48
CA LEU A 8 -17.94 34.02 15.30
C LEU A 8 -16.94 32.96 15.77
N ARG A 9 -17.36 31.69 15.76
CA ARG A 9 -16.45 30.56 15.87
C ARG A 9 -15.41 30.76 14.77
N VAL A 10 -14.21 31.19 15.15
CA VAL A 10 -13.04 31.08 14.30
C VAL A 10 -12.96 29.60 13.97
N ALA A 11 -13.29 29.24 12.72
CA ALA A 11 -13.15 27.90 12.22
C ALA A 11 -11.65 27.58 12.24
N GLY A 12 -11.15 27.10 13.38
CA GLY A 12 -9.81 26.58 13.50
C GLY A 12 -9.65 25.56 12.38
N ARG A 13 -8.65 25.78 11.50
CA ARG A 13 -8.35 24.85 10.40
C ARG A 13 -8.21 23.46 11.02
N GLU A 14 -9.22 22.62 10.81
CA GLU A 14 -9.22 21.25 11.29
C GLU A 14 -8.00 20.56 10.68
N ARG A 15 -7.05 20.16 11.55
CA ARG A 15 -5.84 19.49 11.10
C ARG A 15 -6.22 18.12 10.57
N VAL A 16 -5.93 17.87 9.28
CA VAL A 16 -6.21 16.57 8.64
C VAL A 16 -5.37 15.46 9.28
N LEU A 17 -4.12 15.77 9.63
CA LEU A 17 -3.24 14.89 10.40
C LEU A 17 -3.37 15.22 11.88
N VAL A 18 -3.97 14.31 12.64
CA VAL A 18 -4.18 14.45 14.08
C VAL A 18 -2.93 13.99 14.84
N GLN A 19 -2.26 12.95 14.34
CA GLN A 19 -1.00 12.41 14.87
C GLN A 19 -0.01 12.27 13.71
N PRO A 20 0.73 13.34 13.35
CA PRO A 20 1.47 13.42 12.09
C PRO A 20 2.41 12.24 11.81
N VAL A 21 3.09 11.72 12.84
CA VAL A 21 4.01 10.58 12.69
C VAL A 21 3.24 9.28 12.41
N LEU A 22 2.21 8.97 13.20
CA LEU A 22 1.39 7.76 13.02
C LEU A 22 0.59 7.81 11.72
N ASP A 23 -0.06 8.94 11.47
CA ASP A 23 -0.86 9.20 10.28
C ASP A 23 0.05 9.19 9.03
N GLY A 24 1.26 9.76 9.14
CA GLY A 24 2.26 9.75 8.07
C GLY A 24 2.78 8.35 7.76
N LEU A 25 3.09 7.53 8.76
CA LEU A 25 3.49 6.13 8.57
C LEU A 25 2.38 5.31 7.89
N PHE A 26 1.13 5.51 8.30
CA PHE A 26 -0.02 4.87 7.64
C PHE A 26 -0.11 5.27 6.16
N LEU A 27 -0.06 6.58 5.87
CA LEU A 27 -0.14 7.08 4.49
C LEU A 27 1.04 6.61 3.64
N ALA A 28 2.26 6.60 4.18
CA ALA A 28 3.44 6.11 3.51
C ALA A 28 3.33 4.60 3.22
N THR A 29 2.84 3.81 4.17
CA THR A 29 2.62 2.37 3.99
C THR A 29 1.67 2.10 2.83
N VAL A 30 0.53 2.81 2.81
CA VAL A 30 -0.49 2.65 1.76
C VAL A 30 0.02 3.16 0.41
N LEU A 31 0.83 4.22 0.39
CA LEU A 31 1.45 4.77 -0.82
C LEU A 31 2.43 3.77 -1.47
N THR A 32 3.21 3.05 -0.67
CA THR A 32 4.30 2.19 -1.18
C THR A 32 3.94 0.71 -1.21
N VAL A 33 2.67 0.34 -0.99
CA VAL A 33 2.25 -1.07 -0.88
C VAL A 33 2.56 -1.87 -2.14
N THR A 34 2.54 -1.22 -3.30
CA THR A 34 2.81 -1.84 -4.60
C THR A 34 4.30 -1.85 -4.97
N PHE A 35 5.19 -1.24 -4.16
CA PHE A 35 6.60 -1.03 -4.51
C PHE A 35 7.49 -2.21 -4.09
N HIS A 36 7.08 -3.42 -4.43
CA HIS A 36 7.72 -4.67 -4.01
C HIS A 36 9.20 -4.82 -4.42
N LYS A 37 9.64 -4.16 -5.49
CA LYS A 37 11.04 -4.16 -5.93
C LYS A 37 11.96 -3.48 -4.92
N LEU A 38 11.44 -2.56 -4.10
CA LEU A 38 12.13 -1.96 -2.95
C LEU A 38 12.12 -2.94 -1.79
N GLN A 39 12.98 -3.95 -1.87
CA GLN A 39 13.10 -5.02 -0.88
C GLN A 39 14.55 -5.36 -0.53
N TRP A 40 14.77 -5.80 0.71
CA TRP A 40 16.07 -6.21 1.24
C TRP A 40 16.05 -7.66 1.74
N GLU A 41 17.14 -8.38 1.51
CA GLU A 41 17.29 -9.78 1.94
C GLU A 41 17.76 -9.95 3.39
N LEU A 42 18.10 -8.85 4.09
CA LEU A 42 18.77 -8.87 5.40
C LEU A 42 18.03 -9.65 6.50
N ALA A 43 16.72 -9.89 6.34
CA ALA A 43 15.91 -10.71 7.26
C ALA A 43 14.69 -11.36 6.59
N GLY A 44 14.85 -11.91 5.38
CA GLY A 44 13.80 -12.67 4.68
C GLY A 44 12.87 -11.82 3.81
N SER A 45 13.42 -11.24 2.73
CA SER A 45 12.69 -10.44 1.72
C SER A 45 11.74 -9.40 2.35
N LEU A 46 12.29 -8.41 3.05
CA LEU A 46 11.53 -7.30 3.63
C LEU A 46 11.34 -6.20 2.59
N THR A 47 10.10 -5.89 2.25
CA THR A 47 9.76 -4.75 1.38
C THR A 47 9.76 -3.44 2.18
N LEU A 48 9.89 -2.31 1.50
CA LEU A 48 9.70 -0.98 2.11
C LEU A 48 8.36 -0.88 2.83
N SER A 49 7.29 -1.39 2.23
CA SER A 49 5.97 -1.44 2.87
C SER A 49 5.94 -2.26 4.16
N ASP A 50 6.72 -3.34 4.27
CA ASP A 50 6.79 -4.12 5.51
C ASP A 50 7.48 -3.34 6.63
N VAL A 51 8.56 -2.62 6.31
CA VAL A 51 9.29 -1.79 7.27
C VAL A 51 8.38 -0.67 7.79
N LEU A 52 7.69 0.03 6.89
CA LEU A 52 6.73 1.07 7.25
C LEU A 52 5.55 0.52 8.06
N THR A 53 5.04 -0.67 7.68
CA THR A 53 3.99 -1.38 8.40
C THR A 53 4.43 -1.72 9.82
N ALA A 54 5.62 -2.29 10.00
CA ALA A 54 6.15 -2.63 11.32
C ALA A 54 6.28 -1.38 12.20
N GLY A 55 6.85 -0.29 11.67
CA GLY A 55 6.94 0.99 12.37
C GLY A 55 5.57 1.56 12.75
N PHE A 56 4.61 1.51 11.82
CA PHE A 56 3.23 1.91 12.08
C PHE A 56 2.60 1.09 13.22
N LEU A 57 2.72 -0.23 13.19
CA LEU A 57 2.11 -1.12 14.19
C LEU A 57 2.70 -0.94 15.57
N VAL A 58 4.03 -0.85 15.66
CA VAL A 58 4.72 -0.59 16.93
C VAL A 58 4.25 0.74 17.52
N LEU A 59 4.24 1.82 16.72
CA LEU A 59 3.81 3.13 17.19
C LEU A 59 2.32 3.17 17.54
N PHE A 60 1.48 2.51 16.74
CA PHE A 60 0.04 2.39 17.01
C PHE A 60 -0.20 1.70 18.34
N ALA A 61 0.41 0.55 18.58
CA ALA A 61 0.28 -0.20 19.82
C ALA A 61 0.80 0.59 21.02
N TRP A 62 1.96 1.23 20.90
CA TRP A 62 2.55 2.07 21.93
C TRP A 62 1.62 3.19 22.37
N ILE A 63 1.08 3.95 21.41
CA ILE A 63 0.13 5.05 21.67
C ILE A 63 -1.15 4.55 22.35
N ARG A 64 -1.64 3.35 21.99
CA ARG A 64 -2.82 2.77 22.64
C ARG A 64 -2.55 2.39 24.08
N LEU A 65 -1.39 1.81 24.36
CA LEU A 65 -0.96 1.43 25.69
C LEU A 65 -0.79 2.66 26.60
N GLU A 66 -0.09 3.69 26.14
CA GLU A 66 0.08 4.95 26.89
C GLU A 66 -1.25 5.62 27.25
N ARG A 67 -2.26 5.50 26.36
CA ARG A 67 -3.58 6.12 26.54
C ARG A 67 -4.59 5.22 27.24
N GLY A 68 -4.26 3.96 27.50
CA GLY A 68 -5.20 2.96 28.02
C GLY A 68 -6.43 2.73 27.12
N ASP A 69 -6.34 3.00 25.81
CA ASP A 69 -7.47 2.88 24.88
C ASP A 69 -7.44 1.54 24.14
N ALA A 70 -8.07 0.53 24.73
CA ALA A 70 -8.25 -0.79 24.10
C ALA A 70 -9.42 -0.86 23.11
N ARG A 71 -10.18 0.23 22.89
CA ARG A 71 -11.42 0.16 22.12
C ARG A 71 -11.13 -0.03 20.64
N LEU A 72 -11.81 -0.96 20.00
CA LEU A 72 -11.80 -1.16 18.56
C LEU A 72 -13.21 -0.93 18.01
N THR A 73 -13.30 -0.46 16.76
CA THR A 73 -14.57 -0.37 16.06
C THR A 73 -15.06 -1.78 15.71
N ARG A 74 -16.37 -1.96 15.50
CA ARG A 74 -16.93 -3.26 15.12
C ARG A 74 -16.23 -3.87 13.91
N THR A 75 -15.93 -3.06 12.90
CA THR A 75 -15.20 -3.50 11.70
C THR A 75 -13.78 -3.99 12.04
N ALA A 76 -13.05 -3.27 12.87
CA ALA A 76 -11.72 -3.69 13.31
C ALA A 76 -11.76 -4.97 14.16
N ILE A 77 -12.80 -5.15 14.99
CA ILE A 77 -13.02 -6.39 15.75
C ILE A 77 -13.28 -7.56 14.80
N ILE A 78 -14.12 -7.39 13.79
CA ILE A 78 -14.40 -8.44 12.79
C ILE A 78 -13.11 -8.80 12.04
N ALA A 79 -12.32 -7.83 11.60
CA ALA A 79 -11.03 -8.07 10.98
C ALA A 79 -10.06 -8.81 11.92
N LEU A 80 -10.06 -8.48 13.21
CA LEU A 80 -9.27 -9.19 14.22
C LEU A 80 -9.74 -10.63 14.42
N LEU A 81 -11.04 -10.91 14.38
CA LEU A 81 -11.56 -12.27 14.45
C LEU A 81 -11.13 -13.10 13.24
N PHE A 82 -11.14 -12.53 12.03
CA PHE A 82 -10.60 -13.19 10.83
C PHE A 82 -9.09 -13.42 10.94
N PHE A 83 -8.33 -12.45 11.46
CA PHE A 83 -6.92 -12.63 11.75
C PHE A 83 -6.68 -13.85 12.66
N LEU A 84 -7.42 -13.95 13.77
CA LEU A 84 -7.30 -15.08 14.69
C LEU A 84 -7.72 -16.41 14.04
N ALA A 85 -8.82 -16.41 13.29
CA ALA A 85 -9.30 -17.60 12.59
C ALA A 85 -8.27 -18.11 11.58
N PHE A 86 -7.68 -17.23 10.78
CA PHE A 86 -6.62 -17.62 9.84
C PHE A 86 -5.33 -18.00 10.55
N ALA A 87 -4.97 -17.34 11.65
CA ALA A 87 -3.83 -17.74 12.47
C ALA A 87 -3.97 -19.19 12.99
N LEU A 88 -5.18 -19.61 13.35
CA LEU A 88 -5.45 -21.01 13.73
C LEU A 88 -5.25 -21.98 12.56
N VAL A 89 -5.65 -21.60 11.34
CA VAL A 89 -5.39 -22.41 10.12
C VAL A 89 -3.89 -22.53 9.85
N TYR A 90 -3.14 -21.43 9.96
CA TYR A 90 -1.68 -21.45 9.83
C TYR A 90 -1.01 -22.29 10.92
N LEU A 91 -1.53 -22.27 12.14
CA LEU A 91 -1.07 -23.11 13.25
C LEU A 91 -1.35 -24.59 12.99
N ALA A 92 -2.53 -24.94 12.46
CA ALA A 92 -2.81 -26.32 12.05
C ALA A 92 -1.83 -26.77 10.95
N GLY A 93 -1.54 -25.91 9.97
CA GLY A 93 -0.55 -26.17 8.93
C GLY A 93 0.87 -26.36 9.46
N PHE A 94 1.25 -25.68 10.55
CA PHE A 94 2.56 -25.83 11.20
C PHE A 94 2.84 -27.27 11.65
N TYR A 95 1.83 -27.97 12.16
CA TYR A 95 1.97 -29.36 12.62
C TYR A 95 2.09 -30.38 11.47
N ASN A 96 1.91 -29.95 10.23
CA ASN A 96 2.03 -30.78 9.03
C ASN A 96 3.32 -30.47 8.24
N LEU A 97 4.30 -29.82 8.86
CA LEU A 97 5.58 -29.46 8.23
C LEU A 97 6.62 -30.55 8.45
N ASP A 98 7.13 -31.13 7.36
CA ASP A 98 8.08 -32.26 7.44
C ASP A 98 9.54 -31.87 7.12
N THR A 99 9.80 -30.61 6.74
CA THR A 99 11.14 -30.18 6.34
C THR A 99 11.53 -28.83 6.92
N GLY A 100 12.85 -28.62 7.12
CA GLY A 100 13.38 -27.32 7.54
C GLY A 100 13.09 -26.19 6.52
N GLN A 101 13.02 -26.53 5.23
CA GLN A 101 12.63 -25.57 4.19
C GLN A 101 11.15 -25.16 4.34
N ALA A 102 10.26 -26.12 4.63
CA ALA A 102 8.85 -25.83 4.88
C ALA A 102 8.67 -24.96 6.12
N LEU A 103 9.42 -25.22 7.19
CA LEU A 103 9.46 -24.38 8.39
C LEU A 103 9.93 -22.95 8.08
N ALA A 104 11.00 -22.79 7.30
CA ALA A 104 11.51 -21.47 6.92
C ALA A 104 10.49 -20.67 6.09
N GLN A 105 9.79 -21.31 5.14
CA GLN A 105 8.74 -20.67 4.35
C GLN A 105 7.51 -20.32 5.18
N TRP A 106 7.09 -21.22 6.07
CA TRP A 106 6.01 -20.95 7.03
C TRP A 106 6.35 -19.75 7.91
N ALA A 107 7.57 -19.68 8.47
CA ALA A 107 7.99 -18.58 9.32
C ALA A 107 8.00 -17.24 8.57
N LYS A 108 8.52 -17.20 7.35
CA LYS A 108 8.45 -16.01 6.47
C LYS A 108 7.00 -15.59 6.22
N GLY A 109 6.14 -16.56 5.89
CA GLY A 109 4.70 -16.34 5.69
C GLY A 109 4.02 -15.77 6.93
N MET A 110 4.34 -16.27 8.13
CA MET A 110 3.77 -15.80 9.38
C MET A 110 4.16 -14.36 9.70
N ILE A 111 5.40 -13.96 9.44
CA ILE A 111 5.84 -12.57 9.63
C ILE A 111 5.02 -11.64 8.74
N LYS A 112 4.92 -11.94 7.44
CA LYS A 112 4.13 -11.16 6.48
C LYS A 112 2.66 -11.12 6.88
N PHE A 113 2.09 -12.27 7.24
CA PHE A 113 0.71 -12.39 7.70
C PHE A 113 0.43 -11.47 8.90
N VAL A 114 1.24 -11.53 9.96
CA VAL A 114 1.06 -10.70 11.15
C VAL A 114 1.20 -9.22 10.81
N LEU A 115 2.18 -8.84 10.00
CA LEU A 115 2.35 -7.44 9.59
C LEU A 115 1.15 -6.94 8.80
N HIS A 116 0.74 -7.64 7.74
CA HIS A 116 -0.32 -7.15 6.83
C HIS A 116 -1.71 -7.22 7.47
N PHE A 117 -2.04 -8.30 8.18
CA PHE A 117 -3.32 -8.36 8.90
C PHE A 117 -3.35 -7.43 10.11
N GLY A 118 -2.24 -7.30 10.83
CA GLY A 118 -2.10 -6.31 11.89
C GLY A 118 -2.36 -4.90 11.35
N PHE A 119 -1.77 -4.59 10.18
CA PHE A 119 -1.99 -3.32 9.48
C PHE A 119 -3.46 -3.13 9.10
N LEU A 120 -4.14 -4.17 8.60
CA LEU A 120 -5.57 -4.10 8.31
C LEU A 120 -6.38 -3.74 9.56
N VAL A 121 -6.17 -4.43 10.68
CA VAL A 121 -6.91 -4.18 11.93
C VAL A 121 -6.62 -2.78 12.47
N ALA A 122 -5.34 -2.42 12.61
CA ALA A 122 -4.91 -1.14 13.15
C ALA A 122 -5.25 0.03 12.21
N GLY A 123 -5.09 -0.16 10.90
CA GLY A 123 -5.42 0.79 9.85
C GLY A 123 -6.92 1.10 9.80
N VAL A 124 -7.78 0.08 9.85
CA VAL A 124 -9.24 0.27 9.95
C VAL A 124 -9.61 1.00 11.24
N ALA A 125 -9.00 0.61 12.37
CA ALA A 125 -9.24 1.26 13.65
C ALA A 125 -8.79 2.73 13.68
N LEU A 126 -7.68 3.05 13.00
CA LEU A 126 -7.20 4.43 12.81
C LEU A 126 -8.16 5.20 11.92
N LEU A 127 -8.44 4.70 10.71
CA LEU A 127 -9.23 5.36 9.69
C LEU A 127 -10.64 5.70 10.20
N ALA A 128 -11.27 4.79 10.95
CA ALA A 128 -12.59 4.99 11.52
C ALA A 128 -12.65 6.07 12.61
N ARG A 129 -11.50 6.49 13.16
CA ARG A 129 -11.37 7.55 14.18
C ARG A 129 -10.87 8.87 13.59
N ARG A 130 -10.65 8.93 12.27
CA ARG A 130 -10.19 10.13 11.57
C ARG A 130 -11.33 10.74 10.77
N SER A 131 -11.15 12.01 10.40
CA SER A 131 -12.14 12.74 9.63
C SER A 131 -12.28 12.18 8.22
N THR A 132 -13.41 12.45 7.57
CA THR A 132 -13.63 12.10 6.15
C THR A 132 -12.54 12.64 5.23
N ARG A 133 -11.91 13.78 5.58
CA ARG A 133 -10.77 14.32 4.82
C ARG A 133 -9.56 13.41 4.86
N PHE A 134 -9.28 12.79 6.00
CA PHE A 134 -8.19 11.82 6.13
C PHE A 134 -8.46 10.56 5.30
N TYR A 135 -9.72 10.12 5.23
CA TYR A 135 -10.10 9.02 4.33
C TYR A 135 -9.77 9.33 2.86
N TRP A 136 -10.14 10.52 2.38
CA TRP A 136 -9.81 10.92 1.01
C TRP A 136 -8.31 11.09 0.80
N LEU A 137 -7.56 11.53 1.81
CA LEU A 137 -6.10 11.59 1.75
C LEU A 137 -5.47 10.19 1.67
N ALA A 138 -5.99 9.21 2.43
CA ALA A 138 -5.53 7.82 2.37
C ALA A 138 -5.82 7.20 1.00
N LEU A 139 -7.03 7.42 0.46
CA LEU A 139 -7.37 6.96 -0.89
C LEU A 139 -6.50 7.63 -1.95
N ALA A 140 -6.23 8.94 -1.82
CA ALA A 140 -5.34 9.65 -2.74
C ALA A 140 -3.89 9.14 -2.64
N ALA A 141 -3.40 8.83 -1.43
CA ALA A 141 -2.09 8.22 -1.24
C ALA A 141 -2.01 6.84 -1.91
N PHE A 142 -3.01 5.98 -1.69
CA PHE A 142 -3.09 4.67 -2.34
C PHE A 142 -3.06 4.77 -3.87
N CYS A 143 -3.95 5.57 -4.44
CA CYS A 143 -4.05 5.74 -5.89
C CYS A 143 -2.81 6.44 -6.48
N GLY A 144 -2.24 7.40 -5.73
CA GLY A 144 -0.99 8.07 -6.11
C GLY A 144 0.20 7.11 -6.13
N GLY A 145 0.25 6.17 -5.19
CA GLY A 145 1.25 5.09 -5.17
C GLY A 145 1.19 4.25 -6.42
N ILE A 146 -0.01 3.76 -6.76
CA ILE A 146 -0.27 3.01 -7.99
C ILE A 146 0.12 3.81 -9.23
N ALA A 147 -0.24 5.10 -9.30
CA ALA A 147 0.11 5.94 -10.44
C ALA A 147 1.63 6.13 -10.60
N LEU A 148 2.35 6.30 -9.49
CA LEU A 148 3.83 6.38 -9.49
C LEU A 148 4.46 5.06 -9.94
N ASN A 149 3.87 3.94 -9.53
CA ASN A 149 4.29 2.61 -9.96
C ASN A 149 4.13 2.43 -11.47
N ALA A 150 2.94 2.76 -12.00
CA ALA A 150 2.64 2.68 -13.43
C ALA A 150 3.56 3.59 -14.26
N LEU A 151 3.78 4.82 -13.79
CA LEU A 151 4.73 5.74 -14.43
C LEU A 151 6.15 5.17 -14.46
N TYR A 152 6.60 4.54 -13.37
CA TYR A 152 7.89 3.85 -13.33
C TYR A 152 7.94 2.73 -14.38
N GLY A 153 6.87 1.92 -14.50
CA GLY A 153 6.71 0.89 -15.52
C GLY A 153 6.85 1.40 -16.94
N VAL A 154 6.18 2.50 -17.28
CA VAL A 154 6.25 3.14 -18.60
C VAL A 154 7.66 3.63 -18.91
N VAL A 155 8.32 4.30 -17.94
CA VAL A 155 9.69 4.79 -18.11
C VAL A 155 10.66 3.62 -18.27
N GLN A 156 10.49 2.57 -17.47
CA GLN A 156 11.28 1.36 -17.53
C GLN A 156 11.16 0.66 -18.89
N LEU A 157 9.93 0.48 -19.38
CA LEU A 157 9.67 -0.10 -20.70
C LEU A 157 10.28 0.75 -21.82
N SER A 158 10.07 2.06 -21.77
CA SER A 158 10.59 2.99 -22.78
C SER A 158 12.12 2.95 -22.84
N LEU A 159 12.79 2.90 -21.69
CA LEU A 159 14.25 2.83 -21.63
C LEU A 159 14.78 1.49 -22.16
N ALA A 160 14.13 0.38 -21.80
CA ALA A 160 14.48 -0.95 -22.27
C ALA A 160 14.33 -1.07 -23.79
N GLU A 161 13.21 -0.61 -24.35
CA GLU A 161 12.93 -0.65 -25.80
C GLU A 161 13.85 0.27 -26.62
N LEU A 162 14.18 1.47 -26.11
CA LEU A 162 14.94 2.46 -26.86
C LEU A 162 16.46 2.27 -26.78
N THR A 163 16.95 1.73 -25.66
CA THR A 163 18.40 1.70 -25.37
C THR A 163 18.91 0.34 -24.89
N GLY A 164 18.03 -0.60 -24.55
CA GLY A 164 18.39 -1.85 -23.88
C GLY A 164 18.88 -1.67 -22.44
N ALA A 165 18.78 -0.45 -21.88
CA ALA A 165 19.26 -0.17 -20.54
C ALA A 165 18.26 -0.58 -19.46
N ASN A 166 18.79 -1.01 -18.31
CA ASN A 166 18.01 -1.41 -17.15
C ASN A 166 17.85 -0.24 -16.16
N LEU A 167 16.62 0.27 -16.02
CA LEU A 167 16.32 1.35 -15.06
C LEU A 167 16.56 0.93 -13.60
N ASP A 168 16.31 -0.33 -13.27
CA ASP A 168 16.46 -0.86 -11.91
C ASP A 168 17.93 -0.82 -11.47
N ALA A 169 18.89 -1.01 -12.39
CA ALA A 169 20.32 -0.95 -12.11
C ALA A 169 20.77 0.43 -11.61
N VAL A 170 20.06 1.49 -12.02
CA VAL A 170 20.38 2.87 -11.62
C VAL A 170 19.59 3.29 -10.38
N LEU A 171 18.33 2.87 -10.24
CA LEU A 171 17.43 3.40 -9.21
C LEU A 171 17.14 2.45 -8.05
N ILE A 172 17.19 1.13 -8.27
CA ILE A 172 16.75 0.12 -7.29
C ILE A 172 17.94 -0.62 -6.70
N GLU A 173 18.85 -1.08 -7.55
CA GLU A 173 20.05 -1.83 -7.14
C GLU A 173 20.91 -1.10 -6.11
N PRO A 174 21.18 0.22 -6.22
CA PRO A 174 22.01 0.93 -5.24
C PRO A 174 21.41 0.99 -3.82
N ILE A 175 20.08 0.87 -3.71
CA ILE A 175 19.36 0.98 -2.44
C ILE A 175 19.11 -0.41 -1.84
N THR A 176 18.85 -1.40 -2.69
CA THR A 176 18.40 -2.74 -2.28
C THR A 176 19.52 -3.79 -2.32
N SER A 177 20.62 -3.50 -3.01
CA SER A 177 21.67 -4.46 -3.37
C SER A 177 21.16 -5.68 -4.13
N ARG A 178 19.97 -5.58 -4.75
CA ARG A 178 19.30 -6.68 -5.45
C ARG A 178 19.22 -6.40 -6.93
N GLN A 179 19.88 -7.26 -7.72
CA GLN A 179 19.75 -7.23 -9.17
C GLN A 179 18.31 -7.53 -9.59
N THR A 180 17.74 -6.64 -10.39
CA THR A 180 16.34 -6.65 -10.81
C THR A 180 16.22 -5.91 -12.13
N GLY A 181 15.14 -6.13 -12.88
CA GLY A 181 14.89 -5.43 -14.13
C GLY A 181 13.45 -5.56 -14.58
N ILE A 182 13.19 -5.12 -15.81
CA ILE A 182 11.93 -5.41 -16.48
C ILE A 182 11.85 -6.91 -16.79
N ASN A 183 10.69 -7.52 -16.63
CA ASN A 183 10.54 -8.93 -16.96
C ASN A 183 10.56 -9.13 -18.48
N VAL A 184 11.08 -10.27 -18.93
CA VAL A 184 11.03 -10.68 -20.34
C VAL A 184 10.01 -11.81 -20.45
N PHE A 185 9.01 -11.64 -21.31
CA PHE A 185 8.00 -12.66 -21.60
C PHE A 185 8.53 -13.75 -22.53
N GLY A 186 9.37 -13.36 -23.49
CA GLY A 186 9.95 -14.25 -24.50
C GLY A 186 10.78 -13.47 -25.51
N ALA A 187 11.08 -14.08 -26.66
CA ALA A 187 11.77 -13.41 -27.75
C ALA A 187 11.13 -13.73 -29.11
N VAL A 188 10.98 -12.72 -29.97
CA VAL A 188 10.60 -12.88 -31.37
C VAL A 188 11.86 -13.18 -32.19
N GLY A 189 11.81 -14.26 -32.97
CA GLY A 189 12.95 -14.67 -33.81
C GLY A 189 14.21 -15.08 -33.04
N GLY A 190 14.11 -15.25 -31.71
CA GLY A 190 15.24 -15.59 -30.84
C GLY A 190 16.20 -14.43 -30.51
N THR A 191 15.95 -13.23 -31.04
CA THR A 191 16.85 -12.07 -30.89
C THR A 191 16.18 -10.82 -30.34
N GLN A 192 14.87 -10.67 -30.50
CA GLN A 192 14.14 -9.50 -30.05
C GLN A 192 13.34 -9.84 -28.79
N GLU A 193 13.78 -9.35 -27.63
CA GLU A 193 13.07 -9.54 -26.38
C GLU A 193 11.68 -8.90 -26.42
N VAL A 194 10.70 -9.62 -25.85
CA VAL A 194 9.35 -9.10 -25.63
C VAL A 194 9.25 -8.79 -24.15
N PHE A 195 9.23 -7.51 -23.82
CA PHE A 195 9.16 -7.08 -22.42
C PHE A 195 7.76 -7.26 -21.84
N ARG A 196 7.73 -7.66 -20.57
CA ARG A 196 6.54 -7.72 -19.72
C ARG A 196 6.70 -6.67 -18.61
N PRO A 197 6.00 -5.53 -18.70
CA PRO A 197 6.03 -4.53 -17.64
C PRO A 197 5.63 -5.15 -16.30
N ASN A 198 6.52 -5.03 -15.32
CA ASN A 198 6.31 -5.48 -13.94
C ASN A 198 6.54 -4.35 -12.92
N GLU A 199 6.92 -3.17 -13.42
CA GLU A 199 6.99 -1.91 -12.67
C GLU A 199 7.81 -2.06 -11.38
N LEU A 200 7.43 -1.38 -10.30
CA LEU A 200 7.95 -1.62 -8.96
C LEU A 200 7.27 -2.83 -8.27
N THR A 201 6.25 -3.47 -8.83
CA THR A 201 5.58 -4.63 -8.19
C THR A 201 6.35 -5.93 -8.36
N GLY A 202 7.20 -6.05 -9.36
CA GLY A 202 8.02 -7.24 -9.62
C GLY A 202 7.23 -8.42 -10.22
N ASP A 203 6.04 -8.71 -9.68
CA ASP A 203 5.06 -9.64 -10.26
C ASP A 203 3.88 -8.86 -10.90
N PRO A 204 3.73 -8.89 -12.23
CA PRO A 204 2.63 -8.23 -12.92
C PRO A 204 1.24 -8.80 -12.59
N ASN A 205 1.12 -10.05 -12.13
CA ASN A 205 -0.16 -10.59 -11.70
C ASN A 205 -0.62 -9.96 -10.38
N HIS A 206 0.33 -9.73 -9.46
CA HIS A 206 0.06 -9.05 -8.20
C HIS A 206 -0.43 -7.61 -8.44
N LEU A 207 0.22 -6.89 -9.35
CA LEU A 207 -0.20 -5.56 -9.76
C LEU A 207 -1.64 -5.55 -10.29
N GLY A 208 -2.01 -6.52 -11.13
CA GLY A 208 -3.37 -6.63 -11.66
C GLY A 208 -4.45 -6.74 -10.57
N ILE A 209 -4.18 -7.48 -9.49
CA ILE A 209 -5.09 -7.59 -8.34
C ILE A 209 -5.15 -6.26 -7.57
N GLU A 210 -4.00 -5.61 -7.36
CA GLU A 210 -3.94 -4.32 -6.66
C GLU A 210 -4.71 -3.21 -7.41
N LEU A 211 -4.71 -3.23 -8.75
CA LEU A 211 -5.45 -2.30 -9.62
C LEU A 211 -6.97 -2.46 -9.56
N VAL A 212 -7.49 -3.61 -9.12
CA VAL A 212 -8.95 -3.80 -8.98
C VAL A 212 -9.54 -2.80 -8.00
N ILE A 213 -8.84 -2.49 -6.90
CA ILE A 213 -9.32 -1.58 -5.86
C ILE A 213 -9.53 -0.15 -6.39
N PRO A 214 -8.52 0.55 -6.95
CA PRO A 214 -8.73 1.90 -7.48
C PRO A 214 -9.75 1.89 -8.62
N LEU A 215 -9.80 0.88 -9.47
CA LEU A 215 -10.80 0.79 -10.54
C LEU A 215 -12.22 0.73 -9.97
N LEU A 216 -12.48 -0.15 -9.00
CA LEU A 216 -13.80 -0.30 -8.38
C LEU A 216 -14.22 0.92 -7.56
N VAL A 217 -13.27 1.67 -6.99
CA VAL A 217 -13.56 2.88 -6.20
C VAL A 217 -13.70 4.12 -7.08
N LEU A 218 -12.76 4.35 -8.00
CA LEU A 218 -12.65 5.59 -8.77
C LEU A 218 -13.60 5.62 -9.97
N THR A 219 -13.87 4.48 -10.61
CA THR A 219 -14.81 4.42 -11.76
C THR A 219 -16.20 4.96 -11.41
N PRO A 220 -16.89 4.48 -10.36
CA PRO A 220 -18.21 5.02 -10.02
C PRO A 220 -18.15 6.48 -9.57
N LEU A 221 -17.04 6.93 -8.95
CA LEU A 221 -16.84 8.35 -8.61
C LEU A 221 -16.75 9.18 -9.88
N TYR A 222 -15.93 8.78 -10.85
CA TYR A 222 -15.75 9.46 -12.14
C TYR A 222 -17.07 9.55 -12.91
N LEU A 223 -17.80 8.44 -13.03
CA LEU A 223 -19.06 8.38 -13.78
C LEU A 223 -20.15 9.29 -13.20
N ARG A 224 -20.07 9.61 -11.90
CA ARG A 224 -21.00 10.52 -11.22
C ARG A 224 -20.60 11.99 -11.28
N LEU A 225 -19.40 12.32 -11.76
CA LEU A 225 -18.98 13.73 -11.85
C LEU A 225 -19.74 14.47 -12.96
N GLU A 226 -20.11 15.71 -12.70
CA GLU A 226 -20.72 16.61 -13.69
C GLU A 226 -19.72 17.02 -14.78
N ARG A 227 -20.22 17.45 -15.93
CA ARG A 227 -19.38 18.02 -17.00
C ARG A 227 -18.85 19.38 -16.51
N GLY A 228 -17.52 19.52 -16.43
CA GLY A 228 -16.85 20.71 -15.90
C GLY A 228 -16.29 20.56 -14.48
N HIS A 229 -16.55 19.45 -13.79
CA HIS A 229 -15.95 19.22 -12.48
C HIS A 229 -14.42 19.08 -12.57
N ARG A 230 -13.68 19.85 -11.75
CA ARG A 230 -12.21 19.93 -11.80
C ARG A 230 -11.47 18.59 -11.65
N LEU A 231 -12.08 17.61 -10.98
CA LEU A 231 -11.49 16.27 -10.80
C LEU A 231 -11.81 15.31 -11.95
N ARG A 232 -12.67 15.69 -12.89
CA ARG A 232 -13.10 14.80 -13.98
C ARG A 232 -11.92 14.43 -14.88
N THR A 233 -11.16 15.41 -15.37
CA THR A 233 -10.01 15.15 -16.25
C THR A 233 -8.88 14.40 -15.53
N PRO A 234 -8.46 14.79 -14.31
CA PRO A 234 -7.45 14.02 -13.57
C PRO A 234 -7.87 12.56 -13.32
N LEU A 235 -9.13 12.32 -12.94
CA LEU A 235 -9.62 10.95 -12.73
C LEU A 235 -9.72 10.15 -14.03
N ALA A 236 -10.12 10.79 -15.14
CA ALA A 236 -10.10 10.13 -16.44
C ALA A 236 -8.68 9.69 -16.82
N ALA A 237 -7.69 10.57 -16.65
CA ALA A 237 -6.29 10.26 -16.93
C ALA A 237 -5.79 9.11 -16.05
N LEU A 238 -6.14 9.10 -14.76
CA LEU A 238 -5.75 8.04 -13.83
C LEU A 238 -6.42 6.69 -14.13
N LEU A 239 -7.64 6.68 -14.67
CA LEU A 239 -8.39 5.45 -14.98
C LEU A 239 -8.01 4.82 -16.33
N VAL A 240 -7.36 5.57 -17.22
CA VAL A 240 -6.89 5.07 -18.52
C VAL A 240 -5.60 4.27 -18.38
N PHE A 241 -4.85 4.52 -17.30
CA PHE A 241 -3.71 3.72 -16.87
C PHE A 241 -4.16 2.53 -16.03
#